data_AF-A0A8J3MEP0-F1
#
_entry.id   AF-A0A8J3MEP0-F1
#
_cell.length_a   1.000
_cell.length_b   1.000
_cell.length_c   1.000
_cell.angle_alpha   90.00
_cell.angle_beta   90.00
_cell.angle_gamma   90.00
#
_symmetry.space_group_name_H-M   'P 1'
#
loop_
_entity.id
_entity.type
_entity.pdbx_description
1 polymer ?
#
loop_
_entity_poly.entity_id
_entity_poly.type
_entity_poly.pdbx_seq_one_letter_code
_entity_poly.pdbx_strand_id
1 'polypeptide(L)'
;MTAADIEVVLDIREYRQEKAGRALLDPAELQALWDQIEGALVDRDLSARPVHTLGHPNGDIHVRVVRINPASSPVVSPGTTFQITTVLDPPQIRYRCQRCPKYGPFLCRDCGEDRSARLCDDHVLILDGSLLPTCEKHRPTCAECGGTASFRCTGRSCRSQKAHCDRHRVVHPHDPDHAYCPSCFAEKFPRCEIGSCRNIGASPCEIVDAGVDPCGARVCAMHLRRWQVFGGEALGLALCARHSRSLPQVTAEELVRQIVVATYNRSLRRGGAEPLPSLRGFAHSIRPRHAALALDFDWIFSTLSKLENGFAAGPDRARLRQLLQERRAGDQRGRVRKPWQQEKQEIGGANMRGAQLVEQLRALVRQVVRHDADAVARSISLASYRAPRQVQGAAQPGLLFVKVPEQYRGAFKGRDRANIDFFAQQLSLQEPGGVTVRIDDDKRGGGHR
;
A
#
# COMPACT_ATOMS: atom_id res chain seq x y z
N MET A 1 -36.44 16.54 56.71
CA MET A 1 -35.06 16.32 57.19
C MET A 1 -34.54 17.68 57.64
N THR A 2 -34.30 17.85 58.94
CA THR A 2 -33.65 19.05 59.47
C THR A 2 -32.22 19.12 58.93
N ALA A 3 -31.78 20.29 58.48
CA ALA A 3 -30.39 20.48 58.06
C ALA A 3 -29.48 20.31 59.28
N ALA A 4 -28.38 19.56 59.15
CA ALA A 4 -27.40 19.43 60.23
C ALA A 4 -26.77 20.79 60.56
N ASP A 5 -26.36 20.96 61.81
CA ASP A 5 -25.69 22.18 62.27
C ASP A 5 -24.31 22.34 61.63
N ILE A 6 -23.58 21.23 61.46
CA ILE A 6 -22.20 21.23 60.95
C ILE A 6 -21.98 20.07 59.97
N GLU A 7 -21.47 20.38 58.78
CA GLU A 7 -21.02 19.39 57.81
C GLU A 7 -19.51 19.21 57.88
N VAL A 8 -19.06 17.96 57.92
CA VAL A 8 -17.64 17.62 58.05
C VAL A 8 -17.21 16.57 57.02
N VAL A 9 -15.90 16.56 56.73
CA VAL A 9 -15.20 15.42 56.14
C VAL A 9 -14.30 14.84 57.22
N LEU A 10 -14.42 13.54 57.42
CA LEU A 10 -13.61 12.79 58.36
C LEU A 10 -12.40 12.19 57.63
N ASP A 11 -11.18 12.58 57.99
CA ASP A 11 -9.95 12.04 57.39
C ASP A 11 -9.26 11.10 58.39
N ILE A 12 -9.23 9.82 58.02
CA ILE A 12 -8.67 8.73 58.84
C ILE A 12 -7.51 8.04 58.14
N ARG A 13 -6.84 8.72 57.20
CA ARG A 13 -5.69 8.15 56.46
C ARG A 13 -4.50 7.78 57.36
N GLU A 14 -4.36 8.43 58.52
CA GLU A 14 -3.30 8.16 59.50
C GLU A 14 -3.76 7.21 60.63
N TYR A 15 -5.05 6.85 60.66
CA TYR A 15 -5.63 5.93 61.62
C TYR A 15 -5.25 4.47 61.28
N ARG A 16 -4.50 3.81 62.16
CA ARG A 16 -4.00 2.44 62.03
C ARG A 16 -4.90 1.45 62.77
N GLN A 17 -5.54 0.53 62.06
CA GLN A 17 -6.24 -0.58 62.72
C GLN A 17 -5.26 -1.66 63.20
N GLU A 18 -5.43 -2.17 64.42
CA GLU A 18 -4.66 -3.30 64.96
C GLU A 18 -4.94 -4.62 64.22
N LYS A 19 -6.10 -4.76 63.56
CA LYS A 19 -6.42 -5.91 62.71
C LYS A 19 -5.76 -5.74 61.34
N ALA A 20 -4.48 -6.10 61.26
CA ALA A 20 -3.70 -6.14 60.04
C ALA A 20 -4.44 -6.86 58.89
N GLY A 21 -5.02 -6.08 57.96
CA GLY A 21 -5.63 -6.61 56.73
C GLY A 21 -7.04 -6.13 56.40
N ARG A 22 -7.76 -5.46 57.30
CA ARG A 22 -9.01 -4.76 56.98
C ARG A 22 -8.72 -3.27 56.81
N ALA A 23 -9.31 -2.68 55.76
CA ALA A 23 -8.94 -1.35 55.28
C ALA A 23 -10.12 -0.37 55.21
N LEU A 24 -11.32 -0.79 55.62
CA LEU A 24 -12.47 0.09 55.84
C LEU A 24 -13.01 -0.23 57.23
N LEU A 25 -13.33 0.82 57.99
CA LEU A 25 -14.22 0.67 59.14
C LEU A 25 -15.57 0.21 58.61
N ASP A 26 -16.13 -0.84 59.19
CA ASP A 26 -17.53 -1.13 58.94
C ASP A 26 -18.43 0.00 59.54
N PRO A 27 -19.72 0.09 59.17
CA PRO A 27 -20.58 1.17 59.64
C PRO A 27 -20.66 1.27 61.18
N ALA A 28 -20.55 0.16 61.90
CA ALA A 28 -20.61 0.14 63.36
C ALA A 28 -19.29 0.63 63.97
N GLU A 29 -18.15 0.22 63.41
CA GLU A 29 -16.83 0.70 63.79
C GLU A 29 -16.67 2.21 63.50
N LEU A 30 -17.19 2.69 62.37
CA LEU A 30 -17.20 4.11 62.02
C LEU A 30 -18.08 4.92 62.97
N GLN A 31 -19.27 4.42 63.32
CA GLN A 31 -20.14 5.07 64.29
C GLN A 31 -19.47 5.14 65.67
N ALA A 32 -18.89 4.04 66.15
CA ALA A 32 -18.19 4.01 67.43
C ALA A 32 -16.97 4.94 67.46
N LEU A 33 -16.28 5.10 66.33
CA LEU A 33 -15.20 6.08 66.18
C LEU A 33 -15.76 7.51 66.20
N TRP A 34 -16.87 7.75 65.51
CA TRP A 34 -17.53 9.05 65.48
C TRP A 34 -18.02 9.48 66.87
N ASP A 35 -18.63 8.58 67.65
CA ASP A 35 -19.11 8.89 69.00
C ASP A 35 -17.96 9.39 69.92
N GLN A 36 -16.75 8.83 69.75
CA GLN A 36 -15.55 9.26 70.47
C GLN A 36 -15.05 10.62 69.97
N ILE A 37 -15.07 10.84 68.66
CA ILE A 37 -14.67 12.11 68.03
C ILE A 37 -15.62 13.23 68.46
N GLU A 38 -16.92 13.00 68.39
CA GLU A 38 -17.96 13.96 68.75
C GLU A 38 -17.81 14.40 70.21
N GLY A 39 -17.59 13.45 71.13
CA GLY A 39 -17.28 13.75 72.53
C GLY A 39 -16.00 14.60 72.69
N ALA A 40 -14.96 14.35 71.88
CA ALA A 40 -13.71 15.12 71.92
C ALA A 40 -13.83 16.53 71.28
N LEU A 41 -14.87 16.78 70.49
CA LEU A 41 -15.15 18.06 69.86
C LEU A 41 -16.01 18.99 70.73
N VAL A 42 -16.68 18.50 71.78
CA VAL A 42 -17.47 19.32 72.70
C VAL A 42 -16.63 20.49 73.24
N ASP A 43 -17.25 21.65 73.33
CA ASP A 43 -16.66 22.95 73.74
C ASP A 43 -15.59 23.50 72.78
N ARG A 44 -15.33 22.87 71.64
CA ARG A 44 -14.45 23.42 70.61
C ARG A 44 -15.20 24.35 69.66
N ASP A 45 -14.56 25.48 69.33
CA ASP A 45 -15.00 26.36 68.25
C ASP A 45 -14.48 25.84 66.90
N LEU A 46 -15.37 25.29 66.08
CA LEU A 46 -15.04 24.74 64.78
C LEU A 46 -14.82 25.79 63.70
N SER A 47 -15.19 27.06 63.94
CA SER A 47 -14.89 28.17 63.02
C SER A 47 -13.45 28.67 63.13
N ALA A 48 -12.77 28.38 64.25
CA ALA A 48 -11.42 28.86 64.52
C ALA A 48 -10.39 28.31 63.51
N ARG A 49 -10.61 27.10 62.98
CA ARG A 49 -9.74 26.44 61.98
C ARG A 49 -10.57 25.54 61.06
N PRO A 50 -10.18 25.41 59.78
CA PRO A 50 -10.88 24.53 58.84
C PRO A 50 -10.65 23.04 59.09
N VAL A 51 -9.58 22.67 59.80
CA VAL A 51 -9.19 21.29 60.11
C VAL A 51 -8.84 21.18 61.59
N HIS A 52 -9.44 20.22 62.26
CA HIS A 52 -9.21 19.90 63.67
C HIS A 52 -8.56 18.54 63.79
N THR A 53 -7.34 18.49 64.31
CA THR A 53 -6.64 17.24 64.58
C THR A 53 -6.99 16.72 65.96
N LEU A 54 -7.36 15.45 66.02
CA LEU A 54 -7.66 14.71 67.23
C LEU A 54 -6.65 13.58 67.35
N GLY A 55 -5.85 13.62 68.42
CA GLY A 55 -4.94 12.53 68.75
C GLY A 55 -5.76 11.33 69.25
N HIS A 56 -5.55 10.18 68.63
CA HIS A 56 -6.17 8.91 69.02
C HIS A 56 -5.08 7.84 69.17
N PRO A 57 -5.22 6.83 70.07
CA PRO A 57 -4.20 5.79 70.27
C PRO A 57 -3.75 5.06 68.98
N ASN A 58 -4.64 5.00 68.00
CA ASN A 58 -4.41 4.38 66.70
C ASN A 58 -3.82 5.32 65.63
N GLY A 59 -3.51 6.57 65.95
CA GLY A 59 -3.03 7.58 64.99
C GLY A 59 -3.95 8.79 64.93
N ASP A 60 -3.53 9.83 64.24
CA ASP A 60 -4.26 11.08 64.19
C ASP A 60 -5.51 10.99 63.29
N ILE A 61 -6.55 11.69 63.72
CA ILE A 61 -7.81 11.82 62.99
C ILE A 61 -8.03 13.30 62.71
N HIS A 62 -8.35 13.66 61.47
CA HIS A 62 -8.66 15.04 61.13
C HIS A 62 -10.13 15.22 60.80
N VAL A 63 -10.77 16.17 61.48
CA VAL A 63 -12.13 16.60 61.20
C VAL A 63 -12.04 17.90 60.42
N ARG A 64 -12.37 17.85 59.13
CA ARG A 64 -12.39 19.03 58.25
C ARG A 64 -13.80 19.58 58.17
N VAL A 65 -13.98 20.83 58.59
CA VAL A 65 -15.26 21.52 58.52
C VAL A 65 -15.52 21.92 57.07
N VAL A 66 -16.63 21.44 56.51
CA VAL A 66 -17.08 21.78 55.15
C VAL A 66 -17.97 23.02 55.21
N ARG A 67 -18.91 23.02 56.17
CA ARG A 67 -19.90 24.08 56.33
C ARG A 67 -20.41 24.09 57.77
N ILE A 68 -20.62 25.28 58.31
CA ILE A 68 -21.39 25.50 59.54
C ILE A 68 -22.68 26.19 59.10
N ASN A 69 -23.83 25.69 59.54
CA ASN A 69 -25.10 26.32 59.28
C ASN A 69 -25.11 27.71 59.96
N PRO A 70 -25.40 28.82 59.23
CA PRO A 70 -25.40 30.15 59.81
C PRO A 70 -26.36 30.35 60.99
N ALA A 71 -27.39 29.51 61.10
CA ALA A 71 -28.33 29.52 62.21
C ALA A 71 -27.84 28.75 63.47
N SER A 72 -26.68 28.09 63.38
CA SER A 72 -26.14 27.22 64.41
C SER A 72 -24.87 27.81 65.03
N SER A 73 -24.58 27.42 66.28
CA SER A 73 -23.36 27.85 66.98
C SER A 73 -22.12 27.17 66.35
N PRO A 74 -21.01 27.91 66.13
CA PRO A 74 -19.74 27.30 65.72
C PRO A 74 -19.04 26.58 66.87
N VAL A 75 -19.42 26.86 68.12
CA VAL A 75 -18.97 26.12 69.30
C VAL A 75 -19.85 24.89 69.47
N VAL A 76 -19.20 23.71 69.51
CA VAL A 76 -19.87 22.42 69.62
C VAL A 76 -20.43 22.23 71.02
N SER A 77 -21.69 21.82 71.08
CA SER A 77 -22.40 21.45 72.30
C SER A 77 -22.88 19.99 72.21
N PRO A 78 -23.29 19.35 73.32
CA PRO A 78 -23.84 18.00 73.28
C PRO A 78 -25.10 17.83 72.40
N GLY A 79 -25.76 18.92 72.01
CA GLY A 79 -26.92 18.90 71.11
C GLY A 79 -26.60 19.28 69.66
N THR A 80 -25.34 19.55 69.34
CA THR A 80 -24.91 19.93 67.98
C THR A 80 -25.04 18.74 67.04
N THR A 81 -25.78 18.91 65.95
CA THR A 81 -25.98 17.84 64.96
C THR A 81 -24.93 17.90 63.85
N PHE A 82 -24.27 16.78 63.60
CA PHE A 82 -23.25 16.67 62.56
C PHE A 82 -23.72 15.87 61.35
N GLN A 83 -23.22 16.24 60.18
CA GLN A 83 -23.35 15.44 58.96
C GLN A 83 -21.96 15.14 58.38
N ILE A 84 -21.56 13.88 58.42
CA ILE A 84 -20.33 13.40 57.77
C ILE A 84 -20.62 13.25 56.27
N THR A 85 -20.08 14.17 55.47
CA THR A 85 -20.30 14.20 54.02
C THR A 85 -19.41 13.22 53.26
N THR A 86 -18.22 12.92 53.79
CA THR A 86 -17.25 11.98 53.20
C THR A 86 -16.28 11.51 54.28
N VAL A 87 -15.81 10.27 54.14
CA VAL A 87 -14.70 9.71 54.91
C VAL A 87 -13.51 9.51 53.97
N LEU A 88 -12.31 9.97 54.35
CA LEU A 88 -11.08 9.73 53.61
C LEU A 88 -10.31 8.59 54.27
N ASP A 89 -10.34 7.43 53.62
CA ASP A 89 -9.66 6.21 54.06
C ASP A 89 -8.21 6.11 53.55
N PRO A 90 -7.33 5.35 54.23
CA PRO A 90 -6.01 5.01 53.71
C PRO A 90 -6.08 4.41 52.28
N PRO A 91 -5.13 4.74 51.37
CA PRO A 91 -5.14 4.22 50.01
C PRO A 91 -5.00 2.69 50.00
N GLN A 92 -5.92 2.00 49.32
CA GLN A 92 -5.92 0.54 49.24
C GLN A 92 -5.32 0.02 47.94
N ILE A 93 -4.37 -0.90 48.07
CA ILE A 93 -3.87 -1.70 46.96
C ILE A 93 -4.94 -2.76 46.64
N ARG A 94 -5.86 -2.42 45.73
CA ARG A 94 -6.90 -3.34 45.24
C ARG A 94 -6.32 -4.58 44.55
N TYR A 95 -5.16 -4.40 43.93
CA TYR A 95 -4.50 -5.42 43.13
C TYR A 95 -3.07 -5.57 43.58
N ARG A 96 -2.79 -6.63 44.35
CA ARG A 96 -1.43 -6.93 44.80
C ARG A 96 -0.68 -7.71 43.74
N CYS A 97 0.61 -7.45 43.62
CA CYS A 97 1.48 -8.33 42.85
C CYS A 97 1.55 -9.71 43.52
N GLN A 98 1.51 -10.78 42.73
CA GLN A 98 1.63 -12.15 43.22
C GLN A 98 3.00 -12.46 43.88
N ARG A 99 4.00 -11.57 43.71
CA ARG A 99 5.38 -11.76 44.21
C ARG A 99 5.78 -10.80 45.32
N CYS A 100 5.10 -9.67 45.49
CA CYS A 100 5.47 -8.65 46.46
C CYS A 100 4.26 -7.81 46.89
N PRO A 101 4.35 -7.04 47.98
CA PRO A 101 3.20 -6.27 48.49
C PRO A 101 2.84 -5.02 47.66
N LYS A 102 3.52 -4.74 46.53
CA LYS A 102 3.27 -3.58 45.66
C LYS A 102 1.99 -3.75 44.83
N TYR A 103 1.50 -2.63 44.29
CA TYR A 103 0.39 -2.60 43.33
C TYR A 103 0.79 -3.31 42.02
N GLY A 104 -0.03 -4.25 41.58
CA GLY A 104 0.17 -5.03 40.35
C GLY A 104 -0.86 -4.67 39.28
N PRO A 105 -0.60 -3.68 38.41
CA PRO A 105 -1.55 -3.31 37.36
C PRO A 105 -1.60 -4.33 36.22
N PHE A 106 -0.52 -5.08 35.99
CA PHE A 106 -0.39 -5.97 34.85
C PHE A 106 -0.96 -7.36 35.15
N LEU A 107 -1.63 -7.95 34.17
CA LEU A 107 -2.06 -9.35 34.21
C LEU A 107 -1.18 -10.16 33.27
N CYS A 108 -0.59 -11.26 33.75
CA CYS A 108 0.16 -12.14 32.87
C CYS A 108 -0.79 -12.77 31.84
N ARG A 109 -0.51 -12.57 30.54
CA ARG A 109 -1.32 -13.11 29.44
C ARG A 109 -1.56 -14.62 29.54
N ASP A 110 -0.54 -15.36 29.97
CA ASP A 110 -0.54 -16.83 29.93
C ASP A 110 -0.92 -17.47 31.29
N CYS A 111 -1.14 -16.67 32.36
CA CYS A 111 -1.67 -17.18 33.63
C CYS A 111 -3.20 -17.37 33.63
N GLY A 112 -3.89 -17.06 32.52
CA GLY A 112 -5.36 -17.11 32.43
C GLY A 112 -6.06 -15.93 33.10
N GLU A 113 -7.39 -16.02 33.27
CA GLU A 113 -8.22 -15.00 33.92
C GLU A 113 -8.07 -14.95 35.45
N ASP A 114 -7.13 -15.70 36.01
CA ASP A 114 -6.86 -15.67 37.43
C ASP A 114 -6.40 -14.26 37.83
N ARG A 115 -7.32 -13.50 38.43
CA ARG A 115 -7.11 -12.12 38.87
C ARG A 115 -6.03 -12.01 39.95
N SER A 116 -5.58 -13.14 40.52
CA SER A 116 -4.45 -13.20 41.45
C SER A 116 -3.09 -13.17 40.75
N ALA A 117 -3.01 -13.47 39.44
CA ALA A 117 -1.78 -13.50 38.66
C ALA A 117 -1.30 -12.12 38.19
N ARG A 118 -1.37 -11.14 39.09
CA ARG A 118 -1.00 -9.75 38.83
C ARG A 118 0.47 -9.47 39.11
N LEU A 119 1.04 -8.56 38.34
CA LEU A 119 2.46 -8.21 38.39
C LEU A 119 2.60 -6.70 38.55
N CYS A 120 3.51 -6.28 39.43
CA CYS A 120 4.00 -4.90 39.46
C CYS A 120 5.00 -4.66 38.32
N ASP A 121 5.39 -3.41 38.14
CA ASP A 121 6.45 -2.96 37.23
C ASP A 121 7.77 -3.72 37.39
N ASP A 122 8.19 -4.02 38.63
CA ASP A 122 9.43 -4.79 38.87
C ASP A 122 9.36 -6.26 38.45
N HIS A 123 8.16 -6.85 38.41
CA HIS A 123 7.97 -8.29 38.19
C HIS A 123 7.32 -8.64 36.86
N VAL A 124 6.85 -7.63 36.11
CA VAL A 124 6.30 -7.81 34.77
C VAL A 124 7.43 -7.88 33.76
N LEU A 125 7.31 -8.80 32.81
CA LEU A 125 8.14 -8.87 31.64
C LEU A 125 7.31 -8.46 30.43
N ILE A 126 7.67 -7.32 29.83
CA ILE A 126 7.11 -6.84 28.57
C ILE A 126 8.25 -6.88 27.56
N LEU A 127 8.13 -7.75 26.56
CA LEU A 127 9.14 -7.87 25.51
C LEU A 127 8.92 -6.80 24.44
N ASP A 128 10.00 -6.28 23.87
CA ASP A 128 9.95 -5.27 22.81
C ASP A 128 9.04 -5.70 21.65
N GLY A 129 8.37 -4.75 21.01
CA GLY A 129 7.47 -5.00 19.88
C GLY A 129 6.08 -5.52 20.27
N SER A 130 5.76 -5.59 21.56
CA SER A 130 4.40 -5.87 22.05
C SER A 130 4.15 -5.33 23.46
N LEU A 131 2.95 -4.84 23.73
CA LEU A 131 2.51 -4.50 25.10
C LEU A 131 1.85 -5.70 25.79
N LEU A 132 2.45 -6.89 25.63
CA LEU A 132 1.92 -8.14 26.18
C LEU A 132 2.66 -8.52 27.46
N PRO A 133 2.10 -8.21 28.65
CA PRO A 133 2.71 -8.54 29.92
C PRO A 133 2.77 -10.05 30.18
N THR A 134 3.92 -10.52 30.65
CA THR A 134 4.17 -11.91 31.05
C THR A 134 4.88 -11.95 32.41
N CYS A 135 4.68 -13.03 33.18
CA CYS A 135 5.48 -13.29 34.38
C CYS A 135 6.76 -14.05 34.01
N GLU A 136 7.75 -14.10 34.89
CA GLU A 136 8.99 -14.85 34.67
C GLU A 136 8.76 -16.33 34.33
N LYS A 137 7.78 -16.98 34.97
CA LYS A 137 7.43 -18.39 34.69
C LYS A 137 6.88 -18.60 33.28
N HIS A 138 6.23 -17.57 32.72
CA HIS A 138 5.66 -17.56 31.37
C HIS A 138 6.47 -16.70 30.41
N ARG A 139 7.74 -16.45 30.73
CA ARG A 139 8.63 -15.75 29.81
C ARG A 139 8.73 -16.60 28.54
N PRO A 140 8.30 -16.08 27.37
CA PRO A 140 8.29 -16.89 26.18
C PRO A 140 9.71 -17.22 25.74
N THR A 141 9.86 -18.33 25.05
CA THR A 141 11.13 -18.77 24.46
C THR A 141 11.25 -18.29 23.02
N CYS A 142 12.48 -18.24 22.52
CA CYS A 142 12.77 -17.90 21.15
C CYS A 142 12.26 -19.01 20.22
N ALA A 143 11.41 -18.65 19.27
CA ALA A 143 10.83 -19.60 18.32
C ALA A 143 11.85 -20.26 17.37
N GLU A 144 13.09 -19.78 17.29
CA GLU A 144 14.14 -20.32 16.42
C GLU A 144 15.11 -21.25 17.17
N CYS A 145 15.49 -20.92 18.41
CA CYS A 145 16.52 -21.65 19.15
C CYS A 145 16.12 -22.11 20.56
N GLY A 146 14.90 -21.82 21.01
CA GLY A 146 14.42 -22.18 22.36
C GLY A 146 15.02 -21.36 23.51
N GLY A 147 16.02 -20.51 23.25
CA GLY A 147 16.62 -19.63 24.26
C GLY A 147 15.65 -18.56 24.80
N THR A 148 16.09 -17.78 25.78
CA THR A 148 15.26 -16.73 26.39
C THR A 148 14.91 -15.62 25.39
N ALA A 149 13.62 -15.32 25.22
CA ALA A 149 13.21 -14.24 24.33
C ALA A 149 13.38 -12.85 24.96
N SER A 150 13.63 -11.88 24.09
CA SER A 150 13.81 -10.46 24.40
C SER A 150 12.84 -9.56 23.62
N PHE A 151 12.28 -10.03 22.49
CA PHE A 151 11.32 -9.26 21.69
C PHE A 151 10.26 -10.16 21.03
N ARG A 152 9.19 -9.53 20.53
CA ARG A 152 8.18 -10.16 19.67
C ARG A 152 8.29 -9.64 18.24
N CYS A 153 8.25 -10.56 17.28
CA CYS A 153 8.39 -10.22 15.86
C CYS A 153 7.14 -9.50 15.33
N THR A 154 7.33 -8.28 14.81
CA THR A 154 6.27 -7.44 14.23
C THR A 154 5.91 -7.80 12.78
N GLY A 155 6.54 -8.83 12.21
CA GLY A 155 6.34 -9.25 10.83
C GLY A 155 5.00 -9.93 10.57
N ARG A 156 4.54 -9.88 9.31
CA ARG A 156 3.20 -10.34 8.89
C ARG A 156 2.90 -11.80 9.19
N SER A 157 3.90 -12.68 9.07
CA SER A 157 3.76 -14.11 9.35
C SER A 157 3.82 -14.43 10.85
N CYS A 158 4.41 -13.55 11.68
CA CYS A 158 4.44 -13.71 13.13
C CYS A 158 3.32 -12.97 13.88
N ARG A 159 2.85 -11.82 13.37
CA ARG A 159 1.80 -10.96 13.95
C ARG A 159 1.97 -10.70 15.46
N SER A 160 3.20 -10.48 15.91
CA SER A 160 3.57 -10.33 17.32
C SER A 160 3.20 -11.51 18.22
N GLN A 161 2.86 -12.68 17.67
CA GLN A 161 2.58 -13.90 18.43
C GLN A 161 3.86 -14.66 18.79
N LYS A 162 4.86 -14.65 17.91
CA LYS A 162 6.14 -15.32 18.12
C LYS A 162 7.16 -14.39 18.79
N ALA A 163 7.84 -14.91 19.79
CA ALA A 163 8.93 -14.23 20.50
C ALA A 163 10.30 -14.77 20.05
N HIS A 164 11.33 -13.93 20.10
CA HIS A 164 12.67 -14.24 19.64
C HIS A 164 13.72 -13.62 20.58
N CYS A 165 14.93 -14.19 20.59
CA CYS A 165 16.09 -13.65 21.32
C CYS A 165 16.86 -12.64 20.47
N ASP A 166 17.75 -11.84 21.08
CA ASP A 166 18.48 -10.77 20.37
C ASP A 166 19.37 -11.27 19.22
N ARG A 167 19.89 -12.50 19.30
CA ARG A 167 20.62 -13.14 18.18
C ARG A 167 19.79 -13.24 16.89
N HIS A 168 18.47 -13.35 17.01
CA HIS A 168 17.54 -13.43 15.89
C HIS A 168 16.77 -12.12 15.67
N ARG A 169 17.21 -11.02 16.32
CA ARG A 169 16.62 -9.69 16.15
C ARG A 169 17.19 -9.04 14.90
N VAL A 170 16.32 -8.62 14.00
CA VAL A 170 16.65 -7.71 12.91
C VAL A 170 15.82 -6.45 13.09
N VAL A 171 16.49 -5.33 13.36
CA VAL A 171 15.86 -4.02 13.59
C VAL A 171 15.38 -3.46 12.24
N HIS A 172 14.24 -2.76 12.24
CA HIS A 172 13.76 -2.07 11.05
C HIS A 172 14.78 -1.01 10.59
N PRO A 173 15.00 -0.82 9.27
CA PRO A 173 15.99 0.14 8.79
C PRO A 173 15.71 1.61 9.16
N HIS A 174 14.45 1.96 9.44
CA HIS A 174 13.99 3.34 9.65
C HIS A 174 13.12 3.52 10.90
N ASP A 175 12.97 2.49 11.73
CA ASP A 175 12.04 2.53 12.88
C ASP A 175 12.55 1.60 14.01
N PRO A 176 13.30 2.12 14.98
CA PRO A 176 13.95 1.29 16.00
C PRO A 176 12.96 0.53 16.90
N ASP A 177 11.70 0.98 16.98
CA ASP A 177 10.67 0.35 17.80
C ASP A 177 10.14 -0.95 17.18
N HIS A 178 10.46 -1.19 15.90
CA HIS A 178 10.08 -2.39 15.17
C HIS A 178 11.25 -3.35 14.98
N ALA A 179 11.06 -4.57 15.48
CA ALA A 179 11.97 -5.68 15.26
C ALA A 179 11.27 -6.86 14.56
N TYR A 180 12.05 -7.59 13.77
CA TYR A 180 11.63 -8.75 13.00
C TYR A 180 12.53 -9.94 13.29
N CYS A 181 11.99 -11.14 13.14
CA CYS A 181 12.82 -12.33 12.94
C CYS A 181 13.41 -12.31 11.51
N PRO A 182 14.46 -13.09 11.22
CA PRO A 182 15.14 -13.05 9.92
C PRO A 182 14.20 -13.36 8.74
N SER A 183 13.28 -14.31 8.91
CA SER A 183 12.31 -14.70 7.89
C SER A 183 11.31 -13.57 7.56
N CYS A 184 10.68 -13.00 8.58
CA CYS A 184 9.78 -11.85 8.40
C CYS A 184 10.49 -10.61 7.86
N PHE A 185 11.75 -10.39 8.26
CA PHE A 185 12.56 -9.31 7.71
C PHE A 185 12.81 -9.52 6.22
N ALA A 186 13.21 -10.73 5.80
CA ALA A 186 13.45 -11.06 4.40
C ALA A 186 12.17 -10.98 3.53
N GLU A 187 11.00 -11.27 4.10
CA GLU A 187 9.71 -11.09 3.42
C GLU A 187 9.38 -9.61 3.19
N LYS A 188 9.57 -8.77 4.22
CA LYS A 188 9.24 -7.32 4.18
C LYS A 188 10.29 -6.50 3.42
N PHE A 189 11.56 -6.86 3.58
CA PHE A 189 12.73 -6.20 3.00
C PHE A 189 13.57 -7.22 2.21
N PRO A 190 13.03 -7.75 1.11
CA PRO A 190 13.76 -8.72 0.32
C PRO A 190 15.06 -8.12 -0.19
N ARG A 191 16.12 -8.92 -0.26
CA ARG A 191 17.38 -8.49 -0.87
C ARG A 191 17.21 -8.31 -2.38
N CYS A 192 17.96 -7.38 -2.95
CA CYS A 192 18.11 -7.32 -4.39
C CYS A 192 18.70 -8.65 -4.91
N GLU A 193 18.22 -9.14 -6.05
CA GLU A 193 18.70 -10.39 -6.66
C GLU A 193 20.16 -10.33 -7.15
N ILE A 194 20.73 -9.13 -7.27
CA ILE A 194 22.13 -8.95 -7.64
C ILE A 194 22.97 -9.28 -6.41
N GLY A 195 23.71 -10.39 -6.44
CA GLY A 195 24.39 -10.94 -5.25
C GLY A 195 25.36 -9.98 -4.54
N SER A 196 25.97 -9.03 -5.27
CA SER A 196 26.84 -7.99 -4.69
C SER A 196 26.07 -6.79 -4.12
N CYS A 197 24.76 -6.69 -4.37
CA CYS A 197 23.94 -5.56 -3.95
C CYS A 197 23.31 -5.81 -2.58
N ARG A 198 23.57 -4.90 -1.63
CA ARG A 198 22.99 -4.94 -0.28
C ARG A 198 21.68 -4.16 -0.14
N ASN A 199 21.21 -3.53 -1.22
CA ASN A 199 19.98 -2.73 -1.21
C ASN A 199 18.71 -3.60 -1.18
N ILE A 200 17.62 -3.02 -0.69
CA ILE A 200 16.31 -3.65 -0.63
C ILE A 200 15.72 -3.75 -2.04
N GLY A 201 15.31 -4.96 -2.43
CA GLY A 201 14.66 -5.31 -3.68
C GLY A 201 13.18 -4.96 -3.70
N ALA A 202 12.84 -3.68 -3.57
CA ALA A 202 11.44 -3.23 -3.44
C ALA A 202 10.57 -3.58 -4.67
N SER A 203 11.15 -3.65 -5.87
CA SER A 203 10.40 -3.94 -7.09
C SER A 203 10.49 -5.42 -7.46
N PRO A 204 9.39 -6.19 -7.45
CA PRO A 204 9.39 -7.54 -7.99
C PRO A 204 9.52 -7.50 -9.50
N CYS A 205 10.22 -8.47 -10.08
CA CYS A 205 10.17 -8.70 -11.51
C CYS A 205 8.77 -9.15 -11.92
N GLU A 206 8.25 -8.58 -13.00
CA GLU A 206 6.89 -8.77 -13.47
C GLU A 206 6.78 -9.72 -14.67
N ILE A 207 7.92 -10.21 -15.16
CA ILE A 207 8.00 -11.25 -16.19
C ILE A 207 7.70 -12.61 -15.55
N VAL A 208 7.02 -13.47 -16.29
CA VAL A 208 6.66 -14.83 -15.88
C VAL A 208 7.55 -15.85 -16.59
N ASP A 209 8.12 -16.81 -15.87
CA ASP A 209 9.00 -17.82 -16.48
C ASP A 209 8.22 -18.97 -17.13
N ALA A 210 7.20 -19.47 -16.43
CA ALA A 210 6.29 -20.49 -16.90
C ALA A 210 4.91 -20.26 -16.27
N GLY A 211 3.83 -20.50 -17.02
CA GLY A 211 2.47 -20.28 -16.52
C GLY A 211 2.16 -18.80 -16.25
N VAL A 212 1.53 -18.51 -15.11
CA VAL A 212 1.08 -17.15 -14.74
C VAL A 212 1.85 -16.55 -13.56
N ASP A 213 2.71 -17.34 -12.92
CA ASP A 213 3.42 -16.91 -11.74
C ASP A 213 4.60 -16.00 -12.10
N PRO A 214 4.75 -14.87 -11.38
CA PRO A 214 5.87 -13.97 -11.59
C PRO A 214 7.18 -14.64 -11.17
N CYS A 215 8.27 -14.24 -11.83
CA CYS A 215 9.64 -14.69 -11.57
C CYS A 215 10.04 -14.75 -10.08
N GLY A 216 9.44 -13.90 -9.23
CA GLY A 216 9.73 -13.84 -7.80
C GLY A 216 11.00 -13.06 -7.45
N ALA A 217 11.89 -12.83 -8.42
CA ALA A 217 13.07 -11.99 -8.26
C ALA A 217 12.71 -10.57 -7.79
N ARG A 218 13.54 -10.01 -6.92
CA ARG A 218 13.36 -8.71 -6.26
C ARG A 218 14.51 -7.80 -6.64
N VAL A 219 14.23 -6.60 -7.14
CA VAL A 219 15.23 -5.69 -7.70
C VAL A 219 15.14 -4.35 -6.99
N CYS A 220 16.29 -3.78 -6.60
CA CYS A 220 16.36 -2.46 -5.99
C CYS A 220 16.21 -1.37 -7.06
N ALA A 221 15.93 -0.14 -6.66
CA ALA A 221 15.74 0.98 -7.59
C ALA A 221 16.96 1.22 -8.50
N MET A 222 18.18 0.95 -8.03
CA MET A 222 19.41 1.13 -8.81
C MET A 222 19.59 0.08 -9.92
N HIS A 223 19.13 -1.14 -9.70
CA HIS A 223 19.25 -2.24 -10.67
C HIS A 223 17.98 -2.47 -11.48
N LEU A 224 16.91 -1.74 -11.15
CA LEU A 224 15.63 -1.87 -11.82
C LEU A 224 15.73 -1.43 -13.28
N ARG A 225 15.38 -2.35 -14.17
CA ARG A 225 15.09 -2.04 -15.58
C ARG A 225 13.59 -2.12 -15.81
N ARG A 226 13.08 -1.26 -16.68
CA ARG A 226 11.66 -1.25 -17.04
C ARG A 226 11.48 -1.46 -18.53
N TRP A 227 10.56 -2.35 -18.89
CA TRP A 227 10.07 -2.49 -20.25
C TRP A 227 8.81 -1.65 -20.43
N GLN A 228 8.89 -0.65 -21.31
CA GLN A 228 7.77 0.27 -21.54
C GLN A 228 6.70 -0.38 -22.43
N VAL A 229 5.56 -0.74 -21.83
CA VAL A 229 4.44 -1.41 -22.53
C VAL A 229 3.12 -0.62 -22.47
N PHE A 230 2.96 0.26 -21.48
CA PHE A 230 1.72 1.01 -21.23
C PHE A 230 1.72 2.45 -21.79
N GLY A 231 2.74 2.83 -22.58
CA GLY A 231 2.91 4.20 -23.10
C GLY A 231 3.68 5.12 -22.15
N GLY A 232 4.20 6.26 -22.62
CA GLY A 232 5.26 7.03 -21.95
C GLY A 232 4.97 7.58 -20.55
N GLU A 233 3.70 7.77 -20.19
CA GLU A 233 3.30 8.31 -18.88
C GLU A 233 3.15 7.24 -17.79
N ALA A 234 2.96 5.98 -18.18
CA ALA A 234 2.74 4.87 -17.25
C ALA A 234 4.05 4.16 -16.89
N LEU A 235 4.10 3.52 -15.72
CA LEU A 235 5.30 2.79 -15.30
C LEU A 235 5.45 1.49 -16.10
N GLY A 236 6.53 1.32 -16.85
CA GLY A 236 6.83 0.05 -17.53
C GLY A 236 6.99 -1.15 -16.60
N LEU A 237 6.98 -2.36 -17.15
CA LEU A 237 7.13 -3.63 -16.43
C LEU A 237 8.53 -3.77 -15.84
N ALA A 238 8.63 -4.06 -14.54
CA ALA A 238 9.88 -4.27 -13.85
C ALA A 238 10.56 -5.57 -14.29
N LEU A 239 11.83 -5.48 -14.66
CA LEU A 239 12.66 -6.60 -15.10
C LEU A 239 13.78 -6.85 -14.11
N CYS A 240 14.03 -8.13 -13.85
CA CYS A 240 15.27 -8.61 -13.25
C CYS A 240 16.41 -8.60 -14.28
N ALA A 241 17.66 -8.76 -13.85
CA ALA A 241 18.82 -8.77 -14.73
C ALA A 241 18.81 -9.96 -15.71
N ARG A 242 18.26 -11.11 -15.31
CA ARG A 242 18.07 -12.25 -16.22
C ARG A 242 17.08 -11.89 -17.32
N HIS A 243 15.88 -11.44 -16.95
CA HIS A 243 14.82 -11.10 -17.93
C HIS A 243 15.15 -9.88 -18.76
N SER A 244 15.86 -8.89 -18.22
CA SER A 244 16.35 -7.77 -19.02
C SER A 244 17.29 -8.22 -20.14
N ARG A 245 18.07 -9.28 -19.92
CA ARG A 245 19.00 -9.85 -20.91
C ARG A 245 18.33 -10.80 -21.89
N SER A 246 17.34 -11.58 -21.45
CA SER A 246 16.64 -12.54 -22.31
C SER A 246 15.49 -11.92 -23.11
N LEU A 247 14.86 -10.82 -22.66
CA LEU A 247 13.74 -10.18 -23.34
C LEU A 247 13.99 -9.86 -24.84
N PRO A 248 15.21 -9.47 -25.29
CA PRO A 248 15.57 -9.39 -26.71
C PRO A 248 15.33 -10.66 -27.53
N GLN A 249 15.47 -11.84 -26.94
CA GLN A 249 15.42 -13.14 -27.60
C GLN A 249 14.03 -13.79 -27.57
N VAL A 250 13.07 -13.15 -26.92
CA VAL A 250 11.71 -13.66 -26.73
C VAL A 250 10.91 -13.52 -28.03
N THR A 251 10.15 -14.56 -28.39
CA THR A 251 9.27 -14.56 -29.57
C THR A 251 8.16 -13.52 -29.44
N ALA A 252 7.60 -13.06 -30.56
CA ALA A 252 6.55 -12.05 -30.53
C ALA A 252 5.30 -12.53 -29.76
N GLU A 253 4.89 -13.80 -29.95
CA GLU A 253 3.76 -14.40 -29.22
C GLU A 253 4.00 -14.39 -27.70
N GLU A 254 5.22 -14.74 -27.30
CA GLU A 254 5.60 -14.76 -25.89
C GLU A 254 5.66 -13.34 -25.32
N LEU A 255 6.14 -12.33 -26.07
CA LEU A 255 6.08 -10.93 -25.62
C LEU A 255 4.63 -10.47 -25.39
N VAL A 256 3.70 -10.82 -26.29
CA VAL A 256 2.27 -10.52 -26.11
C VAL A 256 1.75 -11.21 -24.85
N ARG A 257 2.08 -12.48 -24.64
CA ARG A 257 1.71 -13.24 -23.44
C ARG A 257 2.23 -12.58 -22.17
N GLN A 258 3.50 -12.19 -22.13
CA GLN A 258 4.15 -11.53 -21.00
C GLN A 258 3.45 -10.22 -20.62
N ILE A 259 3.10 -9.39 -21.61
CA ILE A 259 2.36 -8.14 -21.37
C ILE A 259 1.02 -8.44 -20.72
N VAL A 260 0.26 -9.41 -21.26
CA VAL A 260 -1.06 -9.76 -20.73
C VAL A 260 -0.98 -10.27 -19.30
N VAL A 261 -0.12 -11.25 -19.04
CA VAL A 261 0.01 -11.88 -17.72
C VAL A 261 0.58 -10.90 -16.69
N ALA A 262 1.57 -10.09 -17.05
CA ALA A 262 2.11 -9.08 -16.15
C ALA A 262 1.07 -8.00 -15.78
N THR A 263 0.26 -7.58 -16.75
CA THR A 263 -0.86 -6.64 -16.50
C THR A 263 -1.89 -7.25 -15.57
N TYR A 264 -2.23 -8.53 -15.77
CA TYR A 264 -3.10 -9.28 -14.86
C TYR A 264 -2.52 -9.35 -13.44
N ASN A 265 -1.25 -9.70 -13.28
CA ASN A 265 -0.60 -9.76 -11.97
C ASN A 265 -0.54 -8.41 -11.26
N ARG A 266 -0.39 -7.31 -12.01
CA ARG A 266 -0.54 -5.94 -11.47
C ARG A 266 -1.95 -5.67 -10.96
N SER A 267 -2.97 -6.11 -11.68
CA SER A 267 -4.38 -5.91 -11.31
C SER A 267 -4.70 -6.53 -9.94
N LEU A 268 -4.13 -7.72 -9.65
CA LEU A 268 -4.33 -8.41 -8.38
C LEU A 268 -3.67 -7.68 -7.19
N ARG A 269 -2.54 -7.00 -7.42
CA ARG A 269 -1.74 -6.41 -6.34
C ARG A 269 -2.15 -4.99 -5.97
N ARG A 270 -2.63 -4.20 -6.94
CA ARG A 270 -2.83 -2.75 -6.76
C ARG A 270 -4.29 -2.31 -6.61
N GLY A 271 -5.26 -3.22 -6.64
CA GLY A 271 -6.69 -2.88 -6.51
C GLY A 271 -7.27 -2.04 -7.66
N GLY A 272 -6.43 -1.61 -8.62
CA GLY A 272 -6.80 -0.95 -9.87
C GLY A 272 -5.78 -1.32 -10.94
N ALA A 273 -6.24 -1.94 -12.03
CA ALA A 273 -5.38 -2.32 -13.14
C ALA A 273 -5.14 -1.13 -14.05
N GLU A 274 -3.89 -0.88 -14.43
CA GLU A 274 -3.62 -0.23 -15.73
C GLU A 274 -4.30 -1.09 -16.80
N PRO A 275 -5.11 -0.51 -17.70
CA PRO A 275 -5.75 -1.28 -18.74
C PRO A 275 -4.68 -1.92 -19.64
N LEU A 276 -4.99 -3.09 -20.21
CA LEU A 276 -4.15 -3.69 -21.24
C LEU A 276 -3.85 -2.67 -22.35
N PRO A 277 -2.67 -2.70 -22.98
CA PRO A 277 -2.33 -1.75 -24.03
C PRO A 277 -3.32 -1.77 -25.21
N SER A 278 -3.36 -0.69 -25.98
CA SER A 278 -4.02 -0.69 -27.30
C SER A 278 -3.31 -1.62 -28.28
N LEU A 279 -3.94 -1.97 -29.40
CA LEU A 279 -3.27 -2.76 -30.45
C LEU A 279 -2.01 -2.03 -30.95
N ARG A 280 -2.08 -0.70 -31.05
CA ARG A 280 -0.90 0.14 -31.33
C ARG A 280 0.16 0.09 -30.22
N GLY A 281 -0.24 -0.04 -28.96
CA GLY A 281 0.66 -0.23 -27.82
C GLY A 281 1.40 -1.58 -27.87
N PHE A 282 0.70 -2.65 -28.23
CA PHE A 282 1.32 -3.96 -28.50
C PHE A 282 2.30 -3.87 -29.67
N ALA A 283 1.86 -3.30 -30.80
CA ALA A 283 2.71 -3.04 -31.96
C ALA A 283 4.00 -2.28 -31.58
N HIS A 284 3.88 -1.22 -30.80
CA HIS A 284 5.04 -0.47 -30.32
C HIS A 284 5.98 -1.32 -29.44
N SER A 285 5.41 -2.14 -28.56
CA SER A 285 6.19 -2.97 -27.63
C SER A 285 6.96 -4.10 -28.32
N ILE A 286 6.41 -4.67 -29.40
CA ILE A 286 7.04 -5.77 -30.16
C ILE A 286 7.96 -5.26 -31.30
N ARG A 287 7.72 -4.05 -31.82
CA ARG A 287 8.47 -3.47 -32.96
C ARG A 287 9.98 -3.52 -32.84
N PRO A 288 10.64 -3.24 -31.69
CA PRO A 288 12.10 -3.23 -31.63
C PRO A 288 12.76 -4.57 -31.97
N ARG A 289 11.99 -5.67 -31.98
CA ARG A 289 12.48 -7.03 -32.20
C ARG A 289 11.78 -7.73 -33.37
N HIS A 290 10.50 -7.41 -33.57
CA HIS A 290 9.61 -8.10 -34.49
C HIS A 290 8.89 -7.09 -35.39
N ALA A 291 9.65 -6.29 -36.14
CA ALA A 291 9.13 -5.15 -36.91
C ALA A 291 8.04 -5.53 -37.92
N ALA A 292 8.16 -6.69 -38.59
CA ALA A 292 7.15 -7.18 -39.53
C ALA A 292 5.82 -7.47 -38.82
N LEU A 293 5.86 -8.25 -37.73
CA LEU A 293 4.67 -8.60 -36.94
C LEU A 293 4.08 -7.40 -36.20
N ALA A 294 4.89 -6.37 -35.89
CA ALA A 294 4.42 -5.12 -35.30
C ALA A 294 3.48 -4.32 -36.19
N LEU A 295 3.50 -4.55 -37.50
CA LEU A 295 2.60 -3.90 -38.46
C LEU A 295 1.40 -4.79 -38.81
N ASP A 296 1.44 -6.06 -38.42
CA ASP A 296 0.37 -7.03 -38.63
C ASP A 296 -0.61 -7.03 -37.44
N PHE A 297 -1.55 -6.09 -37.47
CA PHE A 297 -2.56 -5.95 -36.43
C PHE A 297 -3.55 -7.12 -36.39
N ASP A 298 -3.74 -7.83 -37.50
CA ASP A 298 -4.54 -9.06 -37.55
C ASP A 298 -3.85 -10.20 -36.81
N TRP A 299 -2.54 -10.34 -36.99
CA TRP A 299 -1.73 -11.26 -36.21
C TRP A 299 -1.74 -10.91 -34.72
N ILE A 300 -1.56 -9.64 -34.32
CA ILE A 300 -1.63 -9.24 -32.90
C ILE A 300 -3.00 -9.59 -32.31
N PHE A 301 -4.08 -9.23 -33.00
CA PHE A 301 -5.45 -9.47 -32.54
C PHE A 301 -5.77 -10.96 -32.44
N SER A 302 -5.36 -11.75 -33.44
CA SER A 302 -5.55 -13.21 -33.43
C SER A 302 -4.71 -13.89 -32.35
N THR A 303 -3.50 -13.41 -32.08
CA THR A 303 -2.65 -13.90 -30.97
C THR A 303 -3.31 -13.63 -29.61
N LEU A 304 -3.85 -12.42 -29.41
CA LEU A 304 -4.62 -12.09 -28.20
C LEU A 304 -5.86 -12.99 -28.05
N SER A 305 -6.55 -13.29 -29.16
CA SER A 305 -7.71 -14.19 -29.17
C SER A 305 -7.32 -15.65 -28.88
N LYS A 306 -6.19 -16.11 -29.43
CA LYS A 306 -5.63 -17.44 -29.12
C LYS A 306 -5.26 -17.54 -27.64
N LEU A 307 -4.66 -16.51 -27.07
CA LEU A 307 -4.36 -16.44 -25.64
C LEU A 307 -5.65 -16.51 -24.80
N GLU A 308 -6.68 -15.73 -25.14
CA GLU A 308 -8.00 -15.77 -24.48
C GLU A 308 -8.56 -17.20 -24.38
N ASN A 309 -8.44 -17.97 -25.47
CA ASN A 309 -8.90 -19.35 -25.57
C ASN A 309 -7.93 -20.36 -24.92
N GLY A 310 -6.63 -20.09 -24.98
CA GLY A 310 -5.56 -20.98 -24.50
C GLY A 310 -5.39 -21.00 -22.97
N PHE A 311 -5.88 -19.99 -22.26
CA PHE A 311 -5.98 -20.03 -20.80
C PHE A 311 -7.14 -20.96 -20.37
N ALA A 312 -6.92 -22.28 -20.43
CA ALA A 312 -7.87 -23.30 -19.98
C ALA A 312 -7.93 -23.41 -18.45
N ALA A 313 -9.13 -23.77 -17.96
CA ALA A 313 -9.63 -24.02 -16.59
C ALA A 313 -8.76 -23.61 -15.38
N GLY A 314 -9.34 -22.79 -14.50
CA GLY A 314 -8.80 -22.34 -13.20
C GLY A 314 -9.32 -20.94 -12.82
N PRO A 315 -9.50 -20.61 -11.53
CA PRO A 315 -10.10 -19.33 -11.09
C PRO A 315 -9.28 -18.11 -11.51
N ASP A 316 -7.94 -18.19 -11.44
CA ASP A 316 -7.06 -17.10 -11.86
C ASP A 316 -7.09 -16.88 -13.38
N ARG A 317 -7.24 -17.97 -14.13
CA ARG A 317 -7.30 -17.96 -15.60
C ARG A 317 -8.65 -17.42 -16.12
N ALA A 318 -9.74 -17.60 -15.38
CA ALA A 318 -11.04 -17.00 -15.68
C ALA A 318 -10.99 -15.47 -15.60
N ARG A 319 -10.32 -14.92 -14.57
CA ARG A 319 -10.14 -13.45 -14.44
C ARG A 319 -9.24 -12.87 -15.53
N LEU A 320 -8.20 -13.60 -15.93
CA LEU A 320 -7.35 -13.18 -17.04
C LEU A 320 -8.13 -13.16 -18.37
N ARG A 321 -8.96 -14.17 -18.61
CA ARG A 321 -9.90 -14.18 -19.74
C ARG A 321 -10.85 -12.99 -19.69
N GLN A 322 -11.43 -12.70 -18.53
CA GLN A 322 -12.30 -11.54 -18.34
C GLN A 322 -11.56 -10.23 -18.68
N LEU A 323 -10.31 -10.06 -18.24
CA LEU A 323 -9.50 -8.88 -18.57
C LEU A 323 -9.33 -8.69 -20.09
N LEU A 324 -9.09 -9.80 -20.83
CA LEU A 324 -8.99 -9.78 -22.28
C LEU A 324 -10.34 -9.44 -22.94
N GLN A 325 -11.44 -10.01 -22.45
CA GLN A 325 -12.80 -9.77 -22.95
C GLN A 325 -13.23 -8.31 -22.73
N GLU A 326 -13.02 -7.77 -21.53
CA GLU A 326 -13.26 -6.37 -21.19
C GLU A 326 -12.45 -5.45 -22.11
N ARG A 327 -11.18 -5.79 -22.41
CA ARG A 327 -10.39 -4.98 -23.34
C ARG A 327 -10.88 -5.09 -24.80
N ARG A 328 -11.34 -6.27 -25.21
CA ARG A 328 -11.79 -6.57 -26.57
C ARG A 328 -13.10 -5.89 -26.91
N ALA A 329 -14.10 -6.01 -26.04
CA ALA A 329 -15.47 -5.52 -26.23
C ALA A 329 -15.70 -4.13 -25.61
N GLY A 330 -14.83 -3.71 -24.69
CA GLY A 330 -15.01 -2.52 -23.86
C GLY A 330 -15.35 -2.90 -22.42
N ASP A 331 -14.88 -2.11 -21.47
CA ASP A 331 -15.18 -2.35 -20.07
C ASP A 331 -16.42 -1.57 -19.65
N GLN A 332 -17.27 -2.18 -18.82
CA GLN A 332 -18.46 -1.52 -18.29
C GLN A 332 -18.13 -0.30 -17.40
N ARG A 333 -16.86 -0.18 -16.98
CA ARG A 333 -16.37 0.87 -16.08
C ARG A 333 -15.74 2.06 -16.81
N GLY A 334 -15.72 2.07 -18.14
CA GLY A 334 -15.23 3.18 -18.95
C GLY A 334 -13.72 3.47 -18.83
N ARG A 335 -12.92 2.54 -18.28
CA ARG A 335 -11.45 2.68 -18.21
C ARG A 335 -10.81 2.39 -19.57
N VAL A 336 -11.52 1.65 -20.42
CA VAL A 336 -11.14 1.36 -21.80
C VAL A 336 -11.67 2.49 -22.69
N ARG A 337 -10.79 3.43 -23.02
CA ARG A 337 -11.13 4.53 -23.93
C ARG A 337 -11.57 4.06 -25.33
N LYS A 338 -11.02 2.94 -25.81
CA LYS A 338 -11.35 2.37 -27.13
C LYS A 338 -11.15 0.84 -27.13
N PRO A 339 -12.19 0.03 -27.35
CA PRO A 339 -12.07 -1.44 -27.43
C PRO A 339 -11.19 -1.89 -28.60
N TRP A 340 -10.55 -3.05 -28.50
CA TRP A 340 -9.72 -3.57 -29.60
C TRP A 340 -10.50 -3.88 -30.87
N GLN A 341 -11.77 -4.28 -30.78
CA GLN A 341 -12.60 -4.51 -31.98
C GLN A 341 -12.79 -3.23 -32.81
N GLN A 342 -13.10 -2.12 -32.13
CA GLN A 342 -13.22 -0.81 -32.76
C GLN A 342 -11.87 -0.34 -33.32
N GLU A 343 -10.79 -0.48 -32.54
CA GLU A 343 -9.44 -0.12 -33.01
C GLU A 343 -9.02 -0.94 -34.24
N LYS A 344 -9.34 -2.23 -34.28
CA LYS A 344 -9.09 -3.10 -35.43
C LYS A 344 -9.85 -2.63 -36.67
N GLN A 345 -11.13 -2.31 -36.55
CA GLN A 345 -11.95 -1.82 -37.67
C GLN A 345 -11.40 -0.49 -38.21
N GLU A 346 -11.03 0.45 -37.32
CA GLU A 346 -10.44 1.73 -37.72
C GLU A 346 -9.09 1.56 -38.42
N ILE A 347 -8.24 0.66 -37.91
CA ILE A 347 -6.95 0.34 -38.54
C ILE A 347 -7.18 -0.32 -39.91
N GLY A 348 -8.12 -1.25 -40.02
CA GLY A 348 -8.49 -1.89 -41.28
C GLY A 348 -8.99 -0.87 -42.31
N GLY A 349 -9.92 0.01 -41.91
CA GLY A 349 -10.40 1.11 -42.75
C GLY A 349 -9.29 2.06 -43.18
N ALA A 350 -8.41 2.44 -42.27
CA ALA A 350 -7.24 3.27 -42.59
C ALA A 350 -6.28 2.54 -43.55
N ASN A 351 -6.01 1.26 -43.37
CA ASN A 351 -5.13 0.51 -44.27
C ASN A 351 -5.74 0.36 -45.67
N MET A 352 -7.04 0.10 -45.80
CA MET A 352 -7.73 0.08 -47.09
C MET A 352 -7.63 1.44 -47.78
N ARG A 353 -7.88 2.53 -47.06
CA ARG A 353 -7.74 3.88 -47.61
C ARG A 353 -6.30 4.21 -47.99
N GLY A 354 -5.35 3.82 -47.15
CA GLY A 354 -3.91 3.94 -47.42
C GLY A 354 -3.49 3.19 -48.68
N ALA A 355 -4.04 1.99 -48.92
CA ALA A 355 -3.78 1.22 -50.13
C ALA A 355 -4.30 1.95 -51.39
N GLN A 356 -5.52 2.52 -51.32
CA GLN A 356 -6.06 3.36 -52.39
C GLN A 356 -5.17 4.58 -52.66
N LEU A 357 -4.72 5.26 -51.60
CA LEU A 357 -3.79 6.40 -51.71
C LEU A 357 -2.43 6.00 -52.30
N VAL A 358 -1.94 4.79 -52.03
CA VAL A 358 -0.72 4.27 -52.66
C VAL A 358 -0.94 4.02 -54.15
N GLU A 359 -2.07 3.47 -54.59
CA GLU A 359 -2.34 3.33 -56.03
C GLU A 359 -2.42 4.68 -56.75
N GLN A 360 -3.03 5.69 -56.11
CA GLN A 360 -3.03 7.06 -56.62
C GLN A 360 -1.62 7.65 -56.68
N LEU A 361 -0.82 7.46 -55.62
CA LEU A 361 0.58 7.86 -55.58
C LEU A 361 1.38 7.20 -56.70
N ARG A 362 1.16 5.92 -56.98
CA ARG A 362 1.80 5.22 -58.10
C ARG A 362 1.44 5.82 -59.45
N ALA A 363 0.19 6.24 -59.64
CA ALA A 363 -0.24 6.95 -60.84
C ALA A 363 0.47 8.31 -60.98
N LEU A 364 0.56 9.09 -59.89
CA LEU A 364 1.28 10.36 -59.86
C LEU A 364 2.78 10.20 -60.13
N VAL A 365 3.40 9.17 -59.59
CA VAL A 365 4.82 8.85 -59.82
C VAL A 365 5.09 8.60 -61.31
N ARG A 366 4.21 7.90 -62.01
CA ARG A 366 4.33 7.68 -63.47
C ARG A 366 4.24 8.97 -64.29
N GLN A 367 3.53 9.98 -63.78
CA GLN A 367 3.37 11.26 -64.46
C GLN A 367 4.58 12.19 -64.26
N VAL A 368 5.20 12.15 -63.08
CA VAL A 368 6.20 13.14 -62.67
C VAL A 368 7.64 12.63 -62.81
N VAL A 369 7.88 11.34 -62.55
CA VAL A 369 9.23 10.78 -62.58
C VAL A 369 9.63 10.50 -64.03
N ARG A 370 10.73 11.09 -64.50
CA ARG A 370 11.14 11.02 -65.93
C ARG A 370 11.83 9.72 -66.33
N HIS A 371 12.58 9.10 -65.42
CA HIS A 371 13.33 7.87 -65.66
C HIS A 371 12.86 6.76 -64.73
N ASP A 372 12.66 5.55 -65.25
CA ASP A 372 12.23 4.36 -64.51
C ASP A 372 10.90 4.53 -63.74
N ALA A 373 10.03 5.44 -64.18
CA ALA A 373 8.80 5.82 -63.48
C ALA A 373 7.93 4.60 -63.11
N ASP A 374 7.81 3.65 -64.04
CA ASP A 374 7.07 2.40 -63.83
C ASP A 374 7.74 1.45 -62.84
N ALA A 375 9.08 1.36 -62.85
CA ALA A 375 9.82 0.55 -61.89
C ALA A 375 9.71 1.16 -60.48
N VAL A 376 9.85 2.49 -60.35
CA VAL A 376 9.64 3.22 -59.11
C VAL A 376 8.20 2.98 -58.61
N ALA A 377 7.19 3.23 -59.44
CA ALA A 377 5.78 3.07 -59.08
C ALA A 377 5.46 1.66 -58.58
N ARG A 378 5.85 0.60 -59.31
CA ARG A 378 5.61 -0.79 -58.90
C ARG A 378 6.31 -1.15 -57.58
N SER A 379 7.44 -0.51 -57.27
CA SER A 379 8.22 -0.80 -56.07
C SER A 379 7.68 -0.14 -54.80
N ILE A 380 6.79 0.85 -54.92
CA ILE A 380 6.18 1.53 -53.77
C ILE A 380 5.15 0.60 -53.14
N SER A 381 5.27 0.34 -51.84
CA SER A 381 4.23 -0.37 -51.08
C SER A 381 3.78 0.44 -49.87
N LEU A 382 2.55 0.18 -49.40
CA LEU A 382 2.08 0.78 -48.15
C LEU A 382 2.91 0.25 -46.97
N ALA A 383 3.42 1.15 -46.13
CA ALA A 383 3.99 0.79 -44.83
C ALA A 383 2.94 0.94 -43.73
N SER A 384 2.29 2.10 -43.66
CA SER A 384 1.12 2.35 -42.79
C SER A 384 0.41 3.64 -43.21
N TYR A 385 -0.88 3.76 -42.91
CA TYR A 385 -1.61 5.02 -43.03
C TYR A 385 -2.19 5.43 -41.70
N ARG A 386 -2.02 6.71 -41.34
CA ARG A 386 -2.67 7.32 -40.19
C ARG A 386 -3.65 8.35 -40.73
N ALA A 387 -4.94 8.11 -40.50
CA ALA A 387 -5.98 9.06 -40.91
C ALA A 387 -5.79 10.44 -40.25
N PRO A 388 -6.27 11.52 -40.90
CA PRO A 388 -6.32 12.85 -40.31
C PRO A 388 -7.01 12.83 -38.95
N ARG A 389 -6.55 13.67 -38.01
CA ARG A 389 -7.14 13.74 -36.66
C ARG A 389 -7.01 15.13 -36.06
N GLN A 390 -7.90 15.46 -35.14
CA GLN A 390 -7.73 16.65 -34.30
C GLN A 390 -6.89 16.31 -33.05
N VAL A 391 -5.88 17.12 -32.78
CA VAL A 391 -5.04 17.03 -31.57
C VAL A 391 -5.04 18.41 -30.93
N GLN A 392 -5.59 18.51 -29.72
CA GLN A 392 -5.66 19.77 -28.95
C GLN A 392 -6.28 20.93 -29.76
N GLY A 393 -7.36 20.65 -30.51
CA GLY A 393 -8.05 21.64 -31.35
C GLY A 393 -7.40 21.94 -32.71
N ALA A 394 -6.18 21.45 -32.97
CA ALA A 394 -5.52 21.58 -34.26
C ALA A 394 -5.78 20.37 -35.17
N ALA A 395 -6.16 20.63 -36.43
CA ALA A 395 -6.26 19.59 -37.45
C ALA A 395 -4.85 19.11 -37.84
N GLN A 396 -4.59 17.82 -37.70
CA GLN A 396 -3.37 17.16 -38.16
C GLN A 396 -3.69 16.39 -39.44
N PRO A 397 -2.92 16.59 -40.53
CA PRO A 397 -3.14 15.89 -41.77
C PRO A 397 -2.90 14.39 -41.62
N GLY A 398 -3.47 13.61 -42.54
CA GLY A 398 -3.20 12.19 -42.66
C GLY A 398 -1.71 11.97 -42.97
N LEU A 399 -1.15 10.89 -42.45
CA LEU A 399 0.25 10.51 -42.72
C LEU A 399 0.28 9.19 -43.48
N LEU A 400 0.68 9.24 -44.74
CA LEU A 400 0.89 8.08 -45.60
C LEU A 400 2.37 7.68 -45.56
N PHE A 401 2.67 6.57 -44.89
CA PHE A 401 4.00 5.99 -44.87
C PHE A 401 4.10 4.93 -45.97
N VAL A 402 5.12 5.06 -46.82
CA VAL A 402 5.38 4.14 -47.93
C VAL A 402 6.77 3.55 -47.84
N LYS A 403 6.91 2.29 -48.26
CA LYS A 403 8.21 1.66 -48.47
C LYS A 403 8.65 1.94 -49.89
N VAL A 404 9.88 2.46 -50.01
CA VAL A 404 10.53 2.73 -51.30
C VAL A 404 11.94 2.13 -51.22
N PRO A 405 12.30 1.19 -52.11
CA PRO A 405 13.65 0.62 -52.15
C PRO A 405 14.72 1.70 -52.25
N GLU A 406 15.86 1.48 -51.60
CA GLU A 406 16.92 2.49 -51.45
C GLU A 406 17.36 3.09 -52.79
N GLN A 407 17.50 2.26 -53.82
CA GLN A 407 17.85 2.67 -55.19
C GLN A 407 16.85 3.63 -55.85
N TYR A 408 15.57 3.60 -55.46
CA TYR A 408 14.51 4.44 -56.05
C TYR A 408 14.17 5.67 -55.22
N ARG A 409 14.74 5.81 -54.01
CA ARG A 409 14.43 6.92 -53.09
C ARG A 409 14.79 8.29 -53.67
N GLY A 410 15.89 8.39 -54.43
CA GLY A 410 16.32 9.64 -55.06
C GLY A 410 15.30 10.14 -56.08
N ALA A 411 14.92 9.27 -57.02
CA ALA A 411 13.91 9.55 -58.04
C ALA A 411 12.52 9.85 -57.43
N PHE A 412 12.13 9.10 -56.40
CA PHE A 412 10.87 9.31 -55.68
C PHE A 412 10.84 10.64 -54.90
N LYS A 413 11.94 11.03 -54.25
CA LYS A 413 12.05 12.31 -53.53
C LYS A 413 12.08 13.50 -54.48
N GLY A 414 12.77 13.38 -55.60
CA GLY A 414 13.17 14.52 -56.41
C GLY A 414 14.20 15.41 -55.70
N ARG A 415 14.70 16.43 -56.40
CA ARG A 415 15.61 17.44 -55.83
C ARG A 415 14.85 18.22 -54.76
N ASP A 416 15.47 18.43 -53.60
CA ASP A 416 14.90 19.19 -52.47
C ASP A 416 13.50 18.72 -52.03
N ARG A 417 13.18 17.43 -52.23
CA ARG A 417 11.88 16.81 -51.92
C ARG A 417 10.70 17.29 -52.79
N ALA A 418 10.97 17.99 -53.90
CA ALA A 418 9.94 18.57 -54.76
C ALA A 418 8.86 17.57 -55.22
N ASN A 419 9.25 16.32 -55.53
CA ASN A 419 8.29 15.31 -55.98
C ASN A 419 7.39 14.86 -54.82
N ILE A 420 7.94 14.64 -53.62
CA ILE A 420 7.15 14.25 -52.44
C ILE A 420 6.16 15.34 -52.05
N ASP A 421 6.59 16.59 -52.09
CA ASP A 421 5.73 17.72 -51.73
C ASP A 421 4.60 17.90 -52.77
N PHE A 422 4.93 17.73 -54.06
CA PHE A 422 3.92 17.65 -55.12
C PHE A 422 2.93 16.50 -54.90
N PHE A 423 3.41 15.28 -54.61
CA PHE A 423 2.53 14.14 -54.34
C PHE A 423 1.62 14.39 -53.13
N ALA A 424 2.18 14.94 -52.05
CA ALA A 424 1.41 15.30 -50.86
C ALA A 424 0.33 16.34 -51.17
N GLN A 425 0.65 17.36 -51.97
CA GLN A 425 -0.31 18.36 -52.41
C GLN A 425 -1.45 17.74 -53.24
N GLN A 426 -1.12 16.92 -54.24
CA GLN A 426 -2.11 16.29 -55.11
C GLN A 426 -3.03 15.32 -54.35
N LEU A 427 -2.47 14.50 -53.46
CA LEU A 427 -3.27 13.61 -52.61
C LEU A 427 -4.13 14.40 -51.61
N SER A 428 -3.64 15.54 -51.11
CA SER A 428 -4.40 16.40 -50.20
C SER A 428 -5.63 17.04 -50.83
N LEU A 429 -5.63 17.28 -52.15
CA LEU A 429 -6.81 17.79 -52.86
C LEU A 429 -7.98 16.78 -52.88
N GLN A 430 -7.67 15.50 -52.68
CA GLN A 430 -8.64 14.41 -52.76
C GLN A 430 -9.06 13.88 -51.37
N GLU A 431 -8.49 14.43 -50.30
CA GLU A 431 -8.66 13.92 -48.94
C GLU A 431 -9.11 15.02 -47.97
N PRO A 432 -10.29 14.88 -47.35
CA PRO A 432 -10.74 15.79 -46.31
C PRO A 432 -9.73 15.81 -45.15
N GLY A 433 -9.07 16.94 -44.93
CA GLY A 433 -8.04 17.11 -43.89
C GLY A 433 -6.59 16.95 -44.36
N GLY A 434 -6.36 16.67 -45.65
CA GLY A 434 -5.04 16.61 -46.27
C GLY A 434 -4.22 15.36 -45.94
N VAL A 435 -3.19 15.09 -46.76
CA VAL A 435 -2.28 13.94 -46.61
C VAL A 435 -0.83 14.37 -46.83
N THR A 436 0.04 14.00 -45.89
CA THR A 436 1.50 14.09 -46.05
C THR A 436 2.08 12.72 -46.37
N VAL A 437 2.97 12.66 -47.36
CA VAL A 437 3.68 11.43 -47.74
C VAL A 437 5.03 11.35 -47.04
N ARG A 438 5.34 10.19 -46.45
CA ARG A 438 6.64 9.91 -45.80
C ARG A 438 7.18 8.56 -46.25
N ILE A 439 8.49 8.48 -46.41
CA ILE A 439 9.18 7.20 -46.63
C ILE A 439 9.41 6.56 -45.26
N ASP A 440 9.07 5.28 -45.14
CA ASP A 440 9.39 4.49 -43.96
C ASP A 440 10.87 4.13 -43.98
N ASP A 441 11.64 4.78 -43.11
CA ASP A 441 13.06 4.52 -42.95
C ASP A 441 13.26 3.43 -41.88
N ASP A 442 13.34 2.17 -42.32
CA ASP A 442 13.63 1.01 -41.44
C ASP A 442 14.88 1.21 -40.55
N LYS A 443 15.77 2.15 -40.89
CA LYS A 443 17.02 2.45 -40.18
C LYS A 443 16.84 3.20 -38.84
N ARG A 444 15.64 3.67 -38.45
CA ARG A 444 15.41 4.37 -37.15
C ARG A 444 15.02 3.45 -35.98
N GLY A 445 15.55 2.22 -35.95
CA GLY A 445 15.51 1.34 -34.78
C GLY A 445 16.56 1.65 -33.69
N GLY A 446 17.49 2.58 -33.95
CA GLY A 446 18.48 3.04 -32.97
C GLY A 446 17.94 4.24 -32.18
N GLY A 447 17.58 4.01 -30.92
CA GLY A 447 17.12 5.06 -30.02
C GLY A 447 18.18 6.12 -29.77
N HIS A 448 17.83 7.39 -30.04
CA HIS A 448 18.29 8.46 -29.17
C HIS A 448 17.34 8.52 -27.98
N ARG A 449 17.94 8.36 -26.80
CA ARG A 449 17.34 8.51 -25.48
C ARG A 449 16.90 9.94 -25.24
#